data_AF-A0A924CTF0-F1
#
_entry.id   AF-A0A924CTF0-F1
#
_cell.length_a   1.000
_cell.length_b   1.000
_cell.length_c   1.000
_cell.angle_alpha   90.00
_cell.angle_beta   90.00
_cell.angle_gamma   90.00
#
_symmetry.space_group_name_H-M   'P 1'
#
loop_
_entity.id
_entity.type
_entity.pdbx_description
1 polymer ?
#
loop_
_entity_poly.entity_id
_entity_poly.type
_entity_poly.pdbx_seq_one_letter_code
_entity_poly.pdbx_strand_id
1 'polypeptide(L)'
;MDVAPGEPRRSNHPDHLHEGPRGQPAARSRAARSGIIFAAEFGEPGVLVRGVDALAASVKDAARASFVGAASIVFGAAIEQVKSVHANRDGWREAIDDVAPDLPDALLTPTFFEAVYLQVVLPNVMTTAEQYATTLRRGRGVALDRAKRVLVWSVIEHYRKRARLCGQVSFAELAEISAAWLRERPEGDAPFADHILIDEGQDLVPSHWRLIRTLVTPAANDVFIAEETHQRTYGQHVVLSRYGLKITGRLCRLTLNYRTTEENLRFAM
;
A
#
# COMPACT_ATOMS: atom_id res chain seq x y z
N MET A 1 -7.03 54.44 44.19
CA MET A 1 -7.34 53.00 44.11
C MET A 1 -7.07 52.58 42.70
N ASP A 2 -5.89 51.97 42.53
CA ASP A 2 -5.31 51.54 41.26
C ASP A 2 -6.16 50.48 40.55
N VAL A 3 -6.32 50.63 39.25
CA VAL A 3 -6.77 49.55 38.36
C VAL A 3 -5.71 49.41 37.27
N ALA A 4 -4.89 48.38 37.41
CA ALA A 4 -3.87 47.97 36.45
C ALA A 4 -4.51 47.38 35.17
N PRO A 5 -3.86 47.53 33.99
CA PRO A 5 -4.33 46.92 32.75
C PRO A 5 -3.95 45.44 32.69
N GLY A 6 -4.87 44.62 32.16
CA GLY A 6 -4.81 43.16 32.15
C GLY A 6 -3.66 42.57 31.33
N GLU A 7 -3.01 41.56 31.91
CA GLU A 7 -2.04 40.69 31.25
C GLU A 7 -2.72 39.79 30.19
N PRO A 8 -2.04 39.51 29.05
CA PRO A 8 -2.52 38.56 28.06
C PRO A 8 -2.33 37.11 28.55
N ARG A 9 -3.40 36.32 28.45
CA ARG A 9 -3.41 34.88 28.72
C ARG A 9 -2.41 34.16 27.80
N ARG A 10 -1.38 33.55 28.38
CA ARG A 10 -0.53 32.59 27.67
C ARG A 10 -1.34 31.36 27.30
N SER A 11 -1.52 31.12 26.00
CA SER A 11 -2.03 29.87 25.47
C SER A 11 -0.96 28.77 25.64
N ASN A 12 -1.24 27.78 26.49
CA ASN A 12 -0.49 26.54 26.51
C ASN A 12 -0.82 25.75 25.23
N HIS A 13 0.06 25.83 24.24
CA HIS A 13 0.16 24.84 23.17
C HIS A 13 0.96 23.64 23.73
N PRO A 14 0.41 22.42 23.76
CA PRO A 14 1.25 21.25 23.87
C PRO A 14 1.87 20.97 22.50
N ASP A 15 3.19 21.15 22.40
CA ASP A 15 4.01 20.64 21.32
C ASP A 15 3.74 19.14 21.14
N HIS A 16 3.10 18.78 20.04
CA HIS A 16 3.05 17.40 19.58
C HIS A 16 4.41 17.05 18.99
N LEU A 17 5.31 16.58 19.87
CA LEU A 17 6.52 15.88 19.47
C LEU A 17 6.11 14.62 18.68
N HIS A 18 6.50 14.63 17.42
CA HIS A 18 6.40 13.53 16.48
C HIS A 18 7.30 12.39 16.99
N GLU A 19 6.75 11.47 17.77
CA GLU A 19 7.43 10.23 18.12
C GLU A 19 7.53 9.35 16.86
N GLY A 20 8.72 9.29 16.27
CA GLY A 20 9.08 8.31 15.26
C GLY A 20 9.06 6.87 15.81
N PRO A 21 9.09 5.86 14.93
CA PRO A 21 8.90 4.47 15.33
C PRO A 21 10.00 3.99 16.29
N ARG A 22 9.61 3.60 17.51
CA ARG A 22 10.47 3.23 18.66
C ARG A 22 11.24 1.90 18.52
N GLY A 23 11.55 1.46 17.30
CA GLY A 23 12.29 0.20 17.03
C GLY A 23 13.62 0.36 16.27
N GLN A 24 13.85 1.49 15.60
CA GLN A 24 14.96 1.67 14.67
C GLN A 24 16.39 1.82 15.27
N PRO A 25 16.60 2.45 16.44
CA PRO A 25 17.96 2.72 16.92
C PRO A 25 18.73 1.46 17.37
N ALA A 26 18.01 0.49 17.97
CA ALA A 26 18.61 -0.70 18.56
C ALA A 26 19.09 -1.72 17.50
N ALA A 27 18.34 -1.89 16.40
CA ALA A 27 18.73 -2.77 15.30
C ALA A 27 19.95 -2.25 14.55
N ARG A 28 20.00 -0.94 14.26
CA ARG A 28 21.14 -0.28 13.58
C ARG A 28 22.43 -0.37 14.38
N SER A 29 22.37 -0.13 15.69
CA SER A 29 23.55 -0.16 16.58
C SER A 29 24.13 -1.57 16.78
N ARG A 30 23.32 -2.62 16.71
CA ARG A 30 23.79 -4.01 16.82
C ARG A 30 24.36 -4.53 15.50
N ALA A 31 23.77 -4.17 14.37
CA ALA A 31 24.24 -4.51 13.03
C ALA A 31 25.55 -3.80 12.62
N ALA A 32 25.81 -2.60 13.15
CA ALA A 32 27.10 -1.92 13.00
C ALA A 32 28.27 -2.71 13.61
N ARG A 33 28.02 -3.56 14.62
CA ARG A 33 29.05 -4.42 15.24
C ARG A 33 29.37 -5.68 14.43
N SER A 34 28.58 -5.98 13.40
CA SER A 34 28.75 -7.14 12.51
C SER A 34 29.27 -6.76 11.11
N GLY A 35 29.68 -5.50 10.89
CA GLY A 35 30.16 -5.04 9.58
C GLY A 35 29.07 -4.89 8.52
N ILE A 36 27.79 -4.84 8.93
CA ILE A 36 26.65 -4.65 8.01
C ILE A 36 26.63 -3.19 7.56
N ILE A 37 26.71 -2.98 6.25
CA ILE A 37 26.57 -1.67 5.62
C ILE A 37 25.08 -1.37 5.45
N PHE A 38 24.62 -0.23 5.96
CA PHE A 38 23.27 0.26 5.72
C PHE A 38 23.27 1.27 4.58
N ALA A 39 22.40 1.05 3.61
CA ALA A 39 22.14 2.00 2.54
C ALA A 39 21.31 3.18 3.09
N ALA A 40 21.63 4.40 2.66
CA ALA A 40 20.82 5.58 2.97
C ALA A 40 19.70 5.73 1.94
N GLU A 41 20.02 5.46 0.67
CA GLU A 41 19.14 5.65 -0.47
C GLU A 41 18.83 4.35 -1.22
N PHE A 42 17.78 4.41 -2.04
CA PHE A 42 17.37 3.29 -2.87
C PHE A 42 18.35 3.11 -4.04
N GLY A 43 18.84 1.89 -4.24
CA GLY A 43 19.84 1.56 -5.26
C GLY A 43 21.29 1.59 -4.77
N GLU A 44 21.55 2.04 -3.54
CA GLU A 44 22.88 1.94 -2.93
C GLU A 44 23.14 0.51 -2.40
N PRO A 45 24.38 0.02 -2.48
CA PRO A 45 24.75 -1.25 -1.86
C PRO A 45 24.58 -1.23 -0.34
N GLY A 46 23.94 -2.27 0.21
CA GLY A 46 23.77 -2.46 1.66
C GLY A 46 22.34 -2.80 2.06
N VAL A 47 22.07 -2.76 3.37
CA VAL A 47 20.73 -3.00 3.93
C VAL A 47 19.94 -1.69 3.94
N LEU A 48 18.87 -1.65 3.16
CA LEU A 48 17.89 -0.55 3.18
C LEU A 48 16.70 -0.93 4.07
N VAL A 49 16.37 -0.06 5.04
CA VAL A 49 15.17 -0.21 5.89
C VAL A 49 14.21 0.92 5.61
N ARG A 50 13.00 0.60 5.15
CA ARG A 50 12.01 1.60 4.71
C ARG A 50 10.60 1.02 4.78
N GLY A 51 9.60 1.87 5.04
CA GLY A 51 8.19 1.49 4.87
C GLY A 51 7.85 1.30 3.38
N VAL A 52 6.88 0.42 3.08
CA VAL A 52 6.58 0.03 1.69
C VAL A 52 6.13 1.20 0.82
N ASP A 53 5.39 2.15 1.36
CA ASP A 53 4.94 3.36 0.63
C ASP A 53 6.11 4.30 0.33
N ALA A 54 7.01 4.48 1.30
CA ALA A 54 8.22 5.27 1.11
C ALA A 54 9.18 4.60 0.11
N LEU A 55 9.19 3.26 0.06
CA LEU A 55 9.92 2.50 -0.96
C LEU A 55 9.31 2.73 -2.36
N ALA A 56 7.98 2.69 -2.48
CA ALA A 56 7.30 3.02 -3.74
C ALA A 56 7.60 4.45 -4.21
N ALA A 57 7.67 5.41 -3.29
CA ALA A 57 8.08 6.78 -3.57
C ALA A 57 9.54 6.86 -4.05
N SER A 58 10.48 6.13 -3.43
CA SER A 58 11.87 6.08 -3.89
C SER A 58 12.00 5.48 -5.30
N VAL A 59 11.19 4.48 -5.66
CA VAL A 59 11.12 3.97 -7.03
C VAL A 59 10.60 5.02 -8.00
N LYS A 60 9.55 5.79 -7.62
CA LYS A 60 9.08 6.92 -8.41
C LYS A 60 10.19 7.94 -8.67
N ASP A 61 10.95 8.30 -7.64
CA ASP A 61 12.03 9.27 -7.76
C ASP A 61 13.17 8.75 -8.66
N ALA A 62 13.49 7.46 -8.59
CA ALA A 62 14.44 6.81 -9.48
C ALA A 62 13.95 6.77 -10.95
N ALA A 63 12.65 6.55 -11.16
CA ALA A 63 12.02 6.51 -12.47
C ALA A 63 11.94 7.88 -13.17
N ARG A 64 11.93 8.98 -12.41
CA ARG A 64 11.86 10.36 -12.92
C ARG A 64 10.73 10.51 -13.96
N ALA A 65 11.02 11.07 -15.15
CA ALA A 65 10.04 11.31 -16.20
C ALA A 65 9.40 10.03 -16.75
N SER A 66 10.10 8.88 -16.69
CA SER A 66 9.56 7.60 -17.21
C SER A 66 8.46 7.01 -16.32
N PHE A 67 8.28 7.51 -15.09
CA PHE A 67 7.20 7.11 -14.21
C PHE A 67 5.80 7.38 -14.79
N VAL A 68 5.66 8.48 -15.53
CA VAL A 68 4.40 8.87 -16.17
C VAL A 68 3.99 7.89 -17.28
N GLY A 69 4.96 7.32 -17.99
CA GLY A 69 4.70 6.26 -18.97
C GLY A 69 4.08 5.03 -18.32
N ALA A 70 4.70 4.55 -17.23
CA ALA A 70 4.18 3.44 -16.43
C ALA A 70 2.78 3.74 -15.87
N ALA A 71 2.53 4.98 -15.42
CA ALA A 71 1.22 5.39 -14.92
C ALA A 71 0.14 5.30 -16.01
N SER A 72 0.49 5.68 -17.24
CA SER A 72 -0.43 5.61 -18.38
C SER A 72 -0.83 4.17 -18.71
N ILE A 73 0.08 3.22 -18.51
CA ILE A 73 -0.20 1.78 -18.65
C ILE A 73 -1.16 1.31 -17.54
N VAL A 74 -0.90 1.71 -16.29
CA VAL A 74 -1.72 1.29 -15.14
C VAL A 74 -3.16 1.78 -15.23
N PHE A 75 -3.36 3.01 -15.73
CA PHE A 75 -4.69 3.62 -15.79
C PHE A 75 -5.37 3.59 -17.16
N GLY A 76 -4.63 3.25 -18.22
CA GLY A 76 -5.11 3.32 -19.61
C GLY A 76 -5.41 4.74 -20.08
N ALA A 77 -4.87 5.75 -19.39
CA ALA A 77 -5.07 7.16 -19.70
C ALA A 77 -3.80 7.94 -19.35
N ALA A 78 -3.47 8.94 -20.17
CA ALA A 78 -2.31 9.80 -19.92
C ALA A 78 -2.45 10.52 -18.57
N ILE A 79 -1.34 10.57 -17.84
CA ILE A 79 -1.17 11.40 -16.65
C ILE A 79 -0.10 12.42 -16.96
N GLU A 80 -0.34 13.71 -16.74
CA GLU A 80 0.70 14.71 -16.99
C GLU A 80 1.80 14.66 -15.92
N GLN A 81 1.40 14.52 -14.66
CA GLN A 81 2.30 14.50 -13.51
C GLN A 81 1.60 13.97 -12.26
N VAL A 82 2.39 13.43 -11.33
CA VAL A 82 1.94 13.05 -9.98
C VAL A 82 2.46 14.08 -8.98
N LYS A 83 1.58 14.99 -8.56
CA LYS A 83 1.83 16.11 -7.64
C LYS A 83 1.82 15.67 -6.17
N SER A 84 0.88 14.81 -5.78
CA SER A 84 0.73 14.38 -4.38
C SER A 84 0.18 12.95 -4.26
N VAL A 85 0.37 12.37 -3.08
CA VAL A 85 -0.08 11.02 -2.73
C VAL A 85 -1.07 11.11 -1.57
N HIS A 86 -2.17 10.36 -1.61
CA HIS A 86 -3.20 10.35 -0.55
C HIS A 86 -3.53 8.93 -0.05
N ALA A 87 -4.31 8.84 1.02
CA ALA A 87 -4.72 7.54 1.55
C ALA A 87 -5.67 6.82 0.59
N ASN A 88 -5.61 5.49 0.54
CA ASN A 88 -6.42 4.67 -0.38
C ASN A 88 -7.95 4.84 -0.20
N ARG A 89 -8.38 5.31 0.98
CA ARG A 89 -9.78 5.57 1.34
C ARG A 89 -10.29 6.94 0.88
N ASP A 90 -9.40 7.88 0.59
CA ASP A 90 -9.77 9.27 0.32
C ASP A 90 -10.34 9.42 -1.10
N GLY A 91 -11.35 10.27 -1.29
CA GLY A 91 -11.95 10.56 -2.60
C GLY A 91 -13.11 9.66 -3.02
N TRP A 92 -13.31 8.51 -2.36
CA TRP A 92 -14.41 7.59 -2.71
C TRP A 92 -15.78 8.15 -2.39
N ARG A 93 -15.94 8.87 -1.26
CA ARG A 93 -17.25 9.44 -0.90
C ARG A 93 -17.68 10.48 -1.92
N GLU A 94 -16.79 11.39 -2.28
CA GLU A 94 -17.01 12.40 -3.29
C GLU A 94 -17.34 11.77 -4.65
N ALA A 95 -16.65 10.68 -5.01
CA ALA A 95 -16.92 9.99 -6.28
C ALA A 95 -18.30 9.31 -6.30
N ILE A 96 -18.74 8.75 -5.17
CA ILE A 96 -20.08 8.17 -5.01
C ILE A 96 -21.14 9.25 -5.12
N ASP A 97 -20.97 10.36 -4.39
CA ASP A 97 -21.93 11.46 -4.33
C ASP A 97 -22.07 12.14 -5.70
N ASP A 98 -20.97 12.37 -6.42
CA ASP A 98 -20.98 13.01 -7.73
C ASP A 98 -21.67 12.16 -8.81
N VAL A 99 -21.46 10.83 -8.79
CA VAL A 99 -22.03 9.91 -9.80
C VAL A 99 -23.46 9.52 -9.45
N ALA A 100 -23.78 9.43 -8.15
CA ALA A 100 -25.07 9.00 -7.61
C ALA A 100 -25.63 7.74 -8.33
N PRO A 101 -24.87 6.62 -8.37
CA PRO A 101 -25.29 5.44 -9.12
C PRO A 101 -26.49 4.76 -8.46
N ASP A 102 -27.39 4.19 -9.26
CA ASP A 102 -28.54 3.40 -8.80
C ASP A 102 -28.08 2.01 -8.29
N LEU A 103 -27.41 2.00 -7.14
CA LEU A 103 -26.93 0.81 -6.44
C LEU A 103 -27.59 0.73 -5.05
N PRO A 104 -27.79 -0.48 -4.49
CA PRO A 104 -28.23 -0.63 -3.11
C PRO A 104 -27.33 0.10 -2.12
N ASP A 105 -27.92 0.75 -1.10
CA ASP A 105 -27.20 1.54 -0.08
C ASP A 105 -26.03 0.78 0.57
N ALA A 106 -26.19 -0.53 0.78
CA ALA A 106 -25.13 -1.38 1.33
C ALA A 106 -23.83 -1.41 0.48
N LEU A 107 -23.92 -1.07 -0.80
CA LEU A 107 -22.79 -0.98 -1.74
C LEU A 107 -22.29 0.47 -1.91
N LEU A 108 -23.05 1.47 -1.52
CA LEU A 108 -22.71 2.89 -1.61
C LEU A 108 -21.81 3.34 -0.46
N THR A 109 -20.74 2.59 -0.19
CA THR A 109 -19.80 2.88 0.91
C THR A 109 -18.36 3.02 0.41
N PRO A 110 -17.58 3.99 0.92
CA PRO A 110 -16.16 4.13 0.58
C PRO A 110 -15.38 2.83 0.74
N THR A 111 -15.61 2.09 1.83
CA THR A 111 -14.95 0.81 2.12
C THR A 111 -15.22 -0.25 1.05
N PHE A 112 -16.43 -0.32 0.51
CA PHE A 112 -16.75 -1.25 -0.58
C PHE A 112 -15.95 -0.91 -1.84
N PHE A 113 -15.96 0.36 -2.25
CA PHE A 113 -15.26 0.80 -3.47
C PHE A 113 -13.75 0.68 -3.33
N GLU A 114 -13.18 1.10 -2.20
CA GLU A 114 -11.77 0.91 -1.87
C GLU A 114 -11.39 -0.58 -1.96
N ALA A 115 -12.13 -1.47 -1.30
CA ALA A 115 -11.84 -2.90 -1.32
C ALA A 115 -11.93 -3.49 -2.74
N VAL A 116 -12.94 -3.12 -3.52
CA VAL A 116 -13.06 -3.56 -4.92
C VAL A 116 -11.88 -3.05 -5.74
N TYR A 117 -11.51 -1.78 -5.57
CA TYR A 117 -10.45 -1.14 -6.32
C TYR A 117 -9.09 -1.79 -6.05
N LEU A 118 -8.71 -1.88 -4.77
CA LEU A 118 -7.42 -2.42 -4.32
C LEU A 118 -7.27 -3.93 -4.60
N GLN A 119 -8.36 -4.68 -4.56
CA GLN A 119 -8.30 -6.15 -4.63
C GLN A 119 -8.58 -6.72 -6.03
N VAL A 120 -9.27 -5.95 -6.88
CA VAL A 120 -9.72 -6.43 -8.20
C VAL A 120 -9.24 -5.51 -9.31
N VAL A 121 -9.50 -4.22 -9.23
CA VAL A 121 -9.27 -3.32 -10.37
C VAL A 121 -7.78 -3.07 -10.58
N LEU A 122 -7.11 -2.58 -9.54
CA LEU A 122 -5.72 -2.14 -9.60
C LEU A 122 -4.72 -3.28 -9.86
N PRO A 123 -4.74 -4.42 -9.13
CA PRO A 123 -3.78 -5.50 -9.37
C PRO A 123 -3.95 -6.22 -10.72
N ASN A 124 -5.13 -6.15 -11.33
CA ASN A 124 -5.39 -6.66 -12.67
C ASN A 124 -5.21 -5.59 -13.76
N VAL A 125 -4.76 -4.38 -13.41
CA VAL A 125 -4.49 -3.27 -14.33
C VAL A 125 -5.68 -3.00 -15.27
N MET A 126 -6.89 -3.00 -14.69
CA MET A 126 -8.09 -2.80 -15.48
C MET A 126 -8.24 -1.34 -15.87
N THR A 127 -8.51 -1.11 -17.15
CA THR A 127 -8.66 0.21 -17.75
C THR A 127 -10.03 0.43 -18.40
N THR A 128 -10.83 -0.63 -18.58
CA THR A 128 -12.17 -0.52 -19.20
C THR A 128 -13.29 -1.23 -18.43
N ALA A 129 -14.53 -0.81 -18.68
CA ALA A 129 -15.73 -1.38 -18.09
C ALA A 129 -15.89 -2.87 -18.46
N GLU A 130 -15.52 -3.26 -19.67
CA GLU A 130 -15.64 -4.63 -20.20
C GLU A 130 -14.71 -5.59 -19.47
N GLN A 131 -13.47 -5.16 -19.17
CA GLN A 131 -12.51 -5.93 -18.40
C GLN A 131 -13.04 -6.19 -16.98
N TYR A 132 -13.60 -5.16 -16.34
CA TYR A 132 -14.19 -5.31 -15.01
C TYR A 132 -15.47 -6.16 -15.02
N ALA A 133 -16.32 -6.01 -16.05
CA ALA A 133 -17.57 -6.75 -16.19
C ALA A 133 -17.34 -8.28 -16.28
N THR A 134 -16.23 -8.71 -16.87
CA THR A 134 -15.91 -10.13 -17.11
C THR A 134 -15.03 -10.77 -16.05
N THR A 135 -14.42 -9.98 -15.14
CA THR A 135 -13.47 -10.52 -14.16
C THR A 135 -14.12 -11.27 -13.00
N LEU A 136 -13.43 -12.30 -12.52
CA LEU A 136 -13.83 -13.04 -11.33
C LEU A 136 -13.54 -12.23 -10.04
N ARG A 137 -14.60 -11.97 -9.25
CA ARG A 137 -14.53 -11.30 -7.94
C ARG A 137 -14.51 -12.34 -6.80
N ARG A 138 -13.57 -13.29 -6.84
CA ARG A 138 -13.51 -14.42 -5.86
C ARG A 138 -13.34 -13.91 -4.42
N GLY A 139 -14.18 -14.39 -3.50
CA GLY A 139 -14.09 -14.04 -2.08
C GLY A 139 -14.38 -12.58 -1.79
N ARG A 140 -15.23 -11.93 -2.61
CA ARG A 140 -15.59 -10.51 -2.48
C ARG A 140 -17.08 -10.39 -2.18
N GLY A 141 -17.45 -10.88 -1.00
CA GLY A 141 -18.77 -10.74 -0.37
C GLY A 141 -19.94 -10.73 -1.37
N VAL A 142 -20.43 -9.53 -1.68
CA VAL A 142 -21.63 -9.31 -2.50
C VAL A 142 -21.40 -9.64 -3.97
N ALA A 143 -22.24 -10.53 -4.49
CA ALA A 143 -22.33 -10.83 -5.92
C ALA A 143 -22.84 -9.60 -6.69
N LEU A 144 -22.14 -9.25 -7.77
CA LEU A 144 -22.56 -8.20 -8.69
C LEU A 144 -22.87 -8.81 -10.05
N ASP A 145 -24.11 -8.63 -10.49
CA ASP A 145 -24.50 -8.86 -11.88
C ASP A 145 -23.83 -7.83 -12.82
N ARG A 146 -24.01 -8.03 -14.13
CA ARG A 146 -23.38 -7.18 -15.14
C ARG A 146 -23.83 -5.71 -15.05
N ALA A 147 -25.10 -5.45 -14.77
CA ALA A 147 -25.62 -4.08 -14.68
C ALA A 147 -25.01 -3.33 -13.49
N LYS A 148 -24.98 -3.97 -12.30
CA LYS A 148 -24.32 -3.40 -11.12
C LYS A 148 -22.82 -3.18 -11.34
N ARG A 149 -22.14 -4.05 -12.09
CA ARG A 149 -20.71 -3.86 -12.40
C ARG A 149 -20.46 -2.62 -13.26
N VAL A 150 -21.35 -2.30 -14.20
CA VAL A 150 -21.25 -1.06 -15.00
C VAL A 150 -21.39 0.17 -14.09
N LEU A 151 -22.35 0.16 -13.17
CA LEU A 151 -22.52 1.25 -12.20
C LEU A 151 -21.35 1.37 -11.21
N VAL A 152 -20.80 0.25 -10.75
CA VAL A 152 -19.58 0.28 -9.92
C VAL A 152 -18.40 0.84 -10.71
N TRP A 153 -18.27 0.47 -11.99
CA TRP A 153 -17.21 0.99 -12.85
C TRP A 153 -17.32 2.50 -13.07
N SER A 154 -18.53 3.06 -13.26
CA SER A 154 -18.67 4.50 -13.47
C SER A 154 -18.15 5.32 -12.29
N VAL A 155 -18.35 4.85 -11.04
CA VAL A 155 -17.76 5.49 -9.86
C VAL A 155 -16.23 5.37 -9.84
N ILE A 156 -15.67 4.20 -10.17
CA ILE A 156 -14.22 3.99 -10.23
C ILE A 156 -13.58 4.90 -11.30
N GLU A 157 -14.21 5.00 -12.47
CA GLU A 157 -13.74 5.86 -13.55
C GLU A 157 -13.77 7.33 -13.13
N HIS A 158 -14.84 7.76 -12.46
CA HIS A 158 -14.97 9.11 -11.94
C HIS A 158 -13.96 9.42 -10.84
N TYR A 159 -13.74 8.50 -9.88
CA TYR A 159 -12.69 8.58 -8.87
C TYR A 159 -11.32 8.80 -9.52
N ARG A 160 -10.95 7.95 -10.49
CA ARG A 160 -9.68 8.08 -11.22
C ARG A 160 -9.58 9.39 -11.98
N LYS A 161 -10.67 9.82 -12.63
CA LYS A 161 -10.71 11.08 -13.37
C LYS A 161 -10.46 12.28 -12.45
N ARG A 162 -11.13 12.34 -11.30
CA ARG A 162 -10.93 13.39 -10.29
C ARG A 162 -9.48 13.42 -9.78
N ALA A 163 -8.96 12.27 -9.36
CA ALA A 163 -7.58 12.16 -8.88
C ALA A 163 -6.57 12.63 -9.95
N ARG A 164 -6.73 12.19 -11.20
CA ARG A 164 -5.87 12.62 -12.32
C ARG A 164 -5.92 14.13 -12.57
N LEU A 165 -7.11 14.75 -12.54
CA LEU A 165 -7.25 16.21 -12.71
C LEU A 165 -6.50 17.00 -11.62
N CYS A 166 -6.43 16.45 -10.41
CA CYS A 166 -5.67 17.02 -9.30
C CYS A 166 -4.18 16.62 -9.30
N GLY A 167 -3.73 15.75 -10.21
CA GLY A 167 -2.39 15.17 -10.21
C GLY A 167 -2.14 14.31 -8.96
N GLN A 168 -3.17 13.63 -8.47
CA GLN A 168 -3.16 12.82 -7.26
C GLN A 168 -3.15 11.32 -7.59
N VAL A 169 -2.47 10.55 -6.75
CA VAL A 169 -2.55 9.08 -6.73
C VAL A 169 -2.66 8.61 -5.29
N SER A 170 -3.28 7.46 -5.06
CA SER A 170 -3.26 6.77 -3.78
C SER A 170 -1.95 6.03 -3.53
N PHE A 171 -1.66 5.66 -2.29
CA PHE A 171 -0.48 4.84 -1.95
C PHE A 171 -0.42 3.52 -2.72
N ALA A 172 -1.54 2.81 -2.85
CA ALA A 172 -1.59 1.56 -3.60
C ALA A 172 -1.38 1.78 -5.11
N GLU A 173 -1.86 2.90 -5.67
CA GLU A 173 -1.61 3.28 -7.06
C GLU A 173 -0.14 3.61 -7.28
N LEU A 174 0.48 4.38 -6.39
CA LEU A 174 1.92 4.64 -6.43
C LEU A 174 2.72 3.33 -6.47
N ALA A 175 2.37 2.36 -5.62
CA ALA A 175 3.02 1.06 -5.61
C ALA A 175 2.81 0.26 -6.92
N GLU A 176 1.60 0.26 -7.48
CA GLU A 176 1.33 -0.44 -8.75
C GLU A 176 2.05 0.20 -9.93
N ILE A 177 2.13 1.54 -9.98
CA ILE A 177 2.87 2.26 -11.02
C ILE A 177 4.37 2.00 -10.88
N SER A 178 4.91 2.04 -9.66
CA SER A 178 6.31 1.67 -9.38
C SER A 178 6.60 0.23 -9.82
N ALA A 179 5.68 -0.71 -9.57
CA ALA A 179 5.81 -2.09 -10.03
C ALA A 179 5.70 -2.22 -11.57
N ALA A 180 4.85 -1.41 -12.22
CA ALA A 180 4.77 -1.37 -13.68
C ALA A 180 6.08 -0.87 -14.29
N TRP A 181 6.62 0.24 -13.78
CA TRP A 181 7.90 0.79 -14.24
C TRP A 181 9.05 -0.20 -14.07
N LEU A 182 9.16 -0.88 -12.91
CA LEU A 182 10.20 -1.87 -12.67
C LEU A 182 10.12 -3.07 -13.63
N ARG A 183 8.93 -3.45 -14.09
CA ARG A 183 8.74 -4.55 -15.06
C ARG A 183 9.15 -4.19 -16.48
N GLU A 184 9.13 -2.90 -16.82
CA GLU A 184 9.53 -2.42 -18.15
C GLU A 184 11.03 -2.15 -18.27
N ARG A 185 11.80 -2.36 -17.19
CA ARG A 185 13.26 -2.29 -17.26
C ARG A 185 13.80 -3.34 -18.23
N PRO A 186 14.86 -3.03 -19.00
CA PRO A 186 15.45 -3.97 -19.94
C PRO A 186 15.81 -5.30 -19.28
N GLU A 187 15.62 -6.41 -20.00
CA GLU A 187 16.11 -7.71 -19.54
C GLU A 187 17.63 -7.66 -19.34
N GLY A 188 18.10 -8.15 -18.19
CA GLY A 188 19.52 -8.14 -17.81
C GLY A 188 19.91 -7.00 -16.86
N ASP A 189 19.03 -6.02 -16.63
CA ASP A 189 19.20 -5.06 -15.54
C ASP A 189 19.23 -5.78 -14.19
N ALA A 190 20.20 -5.42 -13.34
CA ALA A 190 20.30 -5.98 -12.01
C ALA A 190 19.05 -5.66 -11.17
N PRO A 191 18.57 -6.62 -10.35
CA PRO A 191 17.52 -6.35 -9.36
C PRO A 191 18.02 -5.30 -8.35
N PHE A 192 17.08 -4.62 -7.69
CA PHE A 192 17.42 -3.64 -6.66
C PHE A 192 17.71 -4.27 -5.30
N ALA A 193 17.35 -5.53 -5.10
CA ALA A 193 17.61 -6.29 -3.89
C ALA A 193 17.96 -7.75 -4.21
N ASP A 194 18.92 -8.31 -3.47
CA ASP A 194 19.20 -9.75 -3.47
C ASP A 194 18.17 -10.51 -2.62
N HIS A 195 17.75 -9.89 -1.50
CA HIS A 195 16.82 -10.45 -0.53
C HIS A 195 15.91 -9.36 0.04
N ILE A 196 14.67 -9.72 0.36
CA ILE A 196 13.70 -8.83 1.00
C ILE A 196 13.19 -9.44 2.29
N LEU A 197 13.21 -8.67 3.37
CA LEU A 197 12.62 -9.02 4.66
C LEU A 197 11.42 -8.11 4.89
N ILE A 198 10.27 -8.71 5.15
CA ILE A 198 9.00 -8.02 5.33
C ILE A 198 8.53 -8.26 6.75
N ASP A 199 8.28 -7.16 7.44
CA ASP A 199 7.57 -7.14 8.71
C ASP A 199 6.14 -6.65 8.46
N GLU A 200 5.20 -7.06 9.31
CA GLU A 200 3.78 -6.71 9.21
C GLU A 200 3.14 -7.01 7.83
N GLY A 201 3.46 -8.18 7.27
CA GLY A 201 2.96 -8.59 5.95
C GLY A 201 1.42 -8.57 5.83
N GLN A 202 0.70 -8.68 6.94
CA GLN A 202 -0.76 -8.63 6.97
C GLN A 202 -1.37 -7.27 6.54
N ASP A 203 -0.60 -6.18 6.62
CA ASP A 203 -1.06 -4.84 6.24
C ASP A 203 -0.84 -4.53 4.75
N LEU A 204 -0.19 -5.44 4.02
CA LEU A 204 0.15 -5.24 2.62
C LEU A 204 -1.00 -5.60 1.66
N VAL A 205 -1.35 -4.65 0.80
CA VAL A 205 -2.34 -4.82 -0.27
C VAL A 205 -1.70 -5.45 -1.52
N PRO A 206 -2.49 -5.98 -2.47
CA PRO A 206 -1.98 -6.60 -3.70
C PRO A 206 -0.89 -5.80 -4.46
N SER A 207 -1.05 -4.48 -4.58
CA SER A 207 -0.07 -3.63 -5.27
C SER A 207 1.30 -3.61 -4.57
N HIS A 208 1.32 -3.67 -3.23
CA HIS A 208 2.57 -3.74 -2.46
C HIS A 208 3.30 -5.06 -2.75
N TRP A 209 2.59 -6.17 -2.77
CA TRP A 209 3.18 -7.47 -3.09
C TRP A 209 3.74 -7.53 -4.51
N ARG A 210 3.07 -6.87 -5.47
CA ARG A 210 3.57 -6.74 -6.84
C ARG A 210 4.85 -5.92 -6.91
N LEU A 211 4.89 -4.77 -6.23
CA LEU A 211 6.10 -3.96 -6.10
C LEU A 211 7.26 -4.77 -5.50
N ILE A 212 7.04 -5.41 -4.35
CA ILE A 212 8.03 -6.28 -3.70
C ILE A 212 8.57 -7.32 -4.67
N ARG A 213 7.68 -8.02 -5.39
CA ARG A 213 8.10 -9.09 -6.29
C ARG A 213 8.99 -8.57 -7.44
N THR A 214 8.80 -7.33 -7.88
CA THR A 214 9.59 -6.71 -8.95
C THR A 214 10.97 -6.20 -8.51
N LEU A 215 11.22 -6.10 -7.20
CA LEU A 215 12.49 -5.60 -6.67
C LEU A 215 13.59 -6.66 -6.57
N VAL A 216 13.21 -7.95 -6.58
CA VAL A 216 14.12 -9.08 -6.35
C VAL A 216 13.87 -10.19 -7.36
N THR A 217 14.94 -10.77 -7.89
CA THR A 217 14.89 -11.92 -8.81
C THR A 217 14.34 -13.15 -8.07
N PRO A 218 13.36 -13.88 -8.64
CA PRO A 218 12.88 -15.12 -8.04
C PRO A 218 14.00 -16.15 -7.79
N ALA A 219 14.23 -16.48 -6.52
CA ALA A 219 15.27 -17.41 -6.10
C ALA A 219 14.92 -18.10 -4.77
N ALA A 220 15.77 -19.03 -4.32
CA ALA A 220 15.63 -19.60 -2.98
C ALA A 220 15.93 -18.53 -1.92
N ASN A 221 15.04 -18.38 -0.93
CA ASN A 221 15.18 -17.42 0.17
C ASN A 221 15.24 -15.95 -0.28
N ASP A 222 14.63 -15.62 -1.42
CA ASP A 222 14.56 -14.27 -1.97
C ASP A 222 13.68 -13.32 -1.15
N VAL A 223 12.58 -13.83 -0.58
CA VAL A 223 11.66 -13.07 0.27
C VAL A 223 11.36 -13.83 1.56
N PHE A 224 11.55 -13.15 2.69
CA PHE A 224 11.12 -13.59 4.02
C PHE A 224 9.98 -12.69 4.51
N ILE A 225 8.91 -13.30 5.03
CA ILE A 225 7.70 -12.59 5.47
C ILE A 225 7.43 -12.96 6.92
N ALA A 226 7.34 -11.94 7.78
CA ALA A 226 6.72 -12.02 9.09
C ALA A 226 5.32 -11.40 9.02
N GLU A 227 4.33 -12.08 9.60
CA GLU A 227 2.97 -11.55 9.74
C GLU A 227 2.35 -11.96 11.08
N GLU A 228 1.50 -11.10 11.64
CA GLU A 228 0.67 -11.40 12.80
C GLU A 228 -0.79 -11.56 12.38
N THR A 229 -1.23 -12.81 12.23
CA THR A 229 -2.57 -13.14 11.73
C THR A 229 -3.71 -12.61 12.61
N HIS A 230 -3.46 -12.37 13.90
CA HIS A 230 -4.47 -11.90 14.86
C HIS A 230 -4.69 -10.37 14.82
N GLN A 231 -3.81 -9.59 14.21
CA GLN A 231 -3.90 -8.12 14.16
C GLN A 231 -4.49 -7.58 12.85
N ARG A 232 -5.08 -8.44 12.01
CA ARG A 232 -5.73 -8.01 10.77
C ARG A 232 -6.95 -7.14 11.07
N THR A 233 -6.74 -5.83 11.06
CA THR A 233 -7.78 -4.82 11.33
C THR A 233 -8.61 -4.49 10.09
N TYR A 234 -8.11 -4.74 8.87
CA TYR A 234 -8.85 -4.49 7.63
C TYR A 234 -8.61 -5.55 6.54
N GLY A 235 -9.70 -6.16 6.06
CA GLY A 235 -9.95 -6.32 4.63
C GLY A 235 -9.19 -7.39 3.83
N GLN A 236 -9.65 -8.65 3.97
CA GLN A 236 -9.57 -9.74 2.96
C GLN A 236 -8.20 -10.41 2.73
N HIS A 237 -8.19 -11.75 2.82
CA HIS A 237 -7.01 -12.60 2.61
C HIS A 237 -6.42 -12.45 1.20
N VAL A 238 -5.15 -12.05 1.14
CA VAL A 238 -4.35 -11.99 -0.10
C VAL A 238 -3.70 -13.36 -0.33
N VAL A 239 -3.91 -13.92 -1.52
CA VAL A 239 -3.28 -15.20 -1.89
C VAL A 239 -1.91 -14.91 -2.52
N LEU A 240 -0.86 -14.96 -1.71
CA LEU A 240 0.52 -14.60 -2.09
C LEU A 240 1.03 -15.29 -3.37
N SER A 241 0.63 -16.54 -3.61
CA SER A 241 1.03 -17.28 -4.82
C SER A 241 0.56 -16.62 -6.12
N ARG A 242 -0.49 -15.80 -6.09
CA ARG A 242 -0.95 -15.02 -7.26
C ARG A 242 0.01 -13.89 -7.64
N TYR A 243 0.91 -13.51 -6.73
CA TYR A 243 1.90 -12.46 -6.92
C TYR A 243 3.32 -13.02 -7.01
N GLY A 244 3.46 -14.30 -7.34
CA GLY A 244 4.76 -14.96 -7.50
C GLY A 244 5.47 -15.30 -6.19
N LEU A 245 4.80 -15.18 -5.05
CA LEU A 245 5.34 -15.49 -3.73
C LEU A 245 4.87 -16.88 -3.29
N LYS A 246 5.72 -17.89 -3.48
CA LYS A 246 5.41 -19.30 -3.16
C LYS A 246 5.83 -19.64 -1.73
N ILE A 247 4.85 -19.73 -0.83
CA ILE A 247 5.06 -20.02 0.60
C ILE A 247 4.71 -21.47 1.01
N THR A 248 4.10 -22.26 0.12
CA THR A 248 3.66 -23.62 0.43
C THR A 248 4.83 -24.49 0.90
N GLY A 249 4.67 -25.16 2.04
CA GLY A 249 5.71 -26.00 2.65
C GLY A 249 6.84 -25.23 3.35
N ARG A 250 6.73 -23.89 3.45
CA ARG A 250 7.78 -23.01 4.02
C ARG A 250 7.27 -22.11 5.15
N LEU A 251 6.06 -22.37 5.64
CA LEU A 251 5.44 -21.62 6.73
C LEU A 251 5.94 -22.15 8.08
N CYS A 252 6.38 -21.25 8.94
CA CYS A 252 6.63 -21.54 10.36
C CYS A 252 5.68 -20.70 11.21
N ARG A 253 4.98 -21.32 12.17
CA ARG A 253 4.13 -20.62 13.13
C ARG A 253 4.84 -20.55 14.47
N LEU A 254 5.10 -19.34 14.96
CA LEU A 254 5.58 -19.13 16.32
C LEU A 254 4.39 -19.15 17.28
N THR A 255 4.44 -20.01 18.30
CA THR A 255 3.34 -20.21 19.26
C THR A 255 3.62 -19.62 20.63
N LEU A 256 4.87 -19.30 20.95
CA LEU A 256 5.28 -18.81 22.26
C LEU A 256 5.31 -17.27 22.25
N ASN A 257 4.49 -16.66 23.10
CA ASN A 257 4.52 -15.22 23.34
C ASN A 257 5.54 -14.92 24.44
N TYR A 258 6.54 -14.10 24.12
CA TYR A 258 7.59 -13.68 25.06
C TYR A 258 7.38 -12.27 25.63
N ARG A 259 6.35 -11.54 25.17
CA ARG A 259 6.08 -10.14 25.53
C ARG A 259 5.04 -10.00 26.63
N THR A 260 4.10 -10.94 26.69
CA THR A 260 2.90 -10.85 27.53
C THR A 260 2.91 -11.95 28.59
N THR A 261 2.53 -11.62 29.82
CA THR A 261 2.38 -12.61 30.90
C THR A 261 1.26 -13.61 30.61
N GLU A 262 1.33 -14.79 31.23
CA GLU A 262 0.33 -15.85 31.03
C GLU A 262 -1.10 -15.42 31.44
N GLU A 263 -1.24 -14.56 32.45
CA GLU A 263 -2.53 -14.01 32.89
C GLU A 263 -3.17 -13.13 31.81
N ASN A 264 -2.40 -12.21 31.24
CA ASN A 264 -2.88 -11.33 30.17
C ASN A 264 -3.16 -12.11 28.87
N LEU A 265 -2.39 -13.18 28.61
CA LEU A 265 -2.61 -14.04 27.45
C LEU A 265 -3.93 -14.82 27.57
N ARG A 266 -4.25 -15.35 28.77
CA ARG A 266 -5.51 -16.05 29.05
C ARG A 266 -6.74 -15.15 28.92
N PHE A 267 -6.60 -13.86 29.21
CA PHE A 267 -7.69 -12.90 29.07
C PHE A 267 -7.97 -12.50 27.61
N ALA A 268 -6.97 -12.60 26.73
CA ALA A 268 -7.05 -12.17 25.32
C ALA A 268 -7.40 -13.29 24.32
N MET A 269 -7.38 -14.56 24.75
CA MET A 269 -7.80 -15.72 23.97
C MET A 269 -9.29 -16.01 24.15
#